data_AF-A0AAV3Y826-F1
#
_entry.id   AF-A0AAV3Y826-F1
#
_cell.length_a   1.000
_cell.length_b   1.000
_cell.length_c   1.000
_cell.angle_alpha   90.00
_cell.angle_beta   90.00
_cell.angle_gamma   90.00
#
_symmetry.space_group_name_H-M   'P 1'
#
loop_
_entity.id
_entity.type
_entity.pdbx_description
1 polymer ?
#
loop_
_entity_poly.entity_id
_entity_poly.type
_entity_poly.pdbx_seq_one_letter_code
_entity_poly.pdbx_strand_id
1 'polypeptide(L)'
;MDLGIHDICNGTMHMWSEDVAGRGSNEVLSSLNRYFSNKALDASNLIALSDSCGGQKKNKNIIGFWYYLVHVKQIFKSIEHKFPIPGHTFLPCERDFGVIEKKKWKTSAVYNPEGWYSLVEKAKTNNAFQVVRMRRQDFIDIAPMKQQLIFRNTAADGP
;
A
#
# COMPACT_ATOMS: atom_id res chain seq x y z
N MET A 1 5.46 2.17 -11.71
CA MET A 1 4.35 2.38 -10.77
C MET A 1 4.79 1.92 -9.39
N ASP A 2 4.28 2.56 -8.36
CA ASP A 2 4.83 2.42 -7.01
C ASP A 2 3.76 2.64 -5.93
N LEU A 3 3.81 1.78 -4.91
CA LEU A 3 3.08 1.91 -3.65
C LEU A 3 4.10 2.05 -2.51
N GLY A 4 4.03 3.17 -1.80
CA GLY A 4 4.85 3.43 -0.63
C GLY A 4 4.13 3.04 0.66
N ILE A 5 4.75 2.14 1.42
CA ILE A 5 4.34 1.77 2.78
C ILE A 5 5.40 2.31 3.73
N HIS A 6 5.01 3.23 4.60
CA HIS A 6 5.90 3.74 5.64
C HIS A 6 5.50 3.16 6.99
N ASP A 7 6.44 2.48 7.64
CA ASP A 7 6.26 1.96 9.00
C ASP A 7 7.20 2.66 9.97
N ILE A 8 6.65 3.61 10.73
CA ILE A 8 7.27 4.39 11.82
C ILE A 8 8.57 5.11 11.41
N CYS A 9 9.63 4.35 11.17
CA CYS A 9 10.92 4.83 10.70
C CYS A 9 11.24 4.34 9.27
N ASN A 10 10.74 3.17 8.86
CA ASN A 10 11.21 2.47 7.67
C ASN A 10 10.25 2.65 6.49
N GLY A 11 10.76 3.18 5.37
CA GLY A 11 10.00 3.29 4.13
C GLY A 11 10.23 2.07 3.24
N THR A 12 9.16 1.34 2.93
CA THR A 12 9.16 0.23 1.98
C THR A 12 8.40 0.62 0.72
N MET A 13 9.06 0.58 -0.43
CA MET A 13 8.50 0.97 -1.73
C MET A 13 8.26 -0.29 -2.56
N HIS A 14 7.00 -0.66 -2.76
CA HIS A 14 6.63 -1.75 -3.66
C HIS A 14 6.50 -1.18 -5.07
N MET A 15 7.31 -1.68 -5.99
CA MET A 15 7.41 -1.11 -7.34
C MET A 15 7.25 -2.18 -8.41
N TRP A 16 6.54 -1.82 -9.49
CA TRP A 16 6.38 -2.64 -10.69
C TRP A 16 6.32 -1.75 -11.93
N SER A 17 6.64 -2.34 -13.08
CA SER A 17 6.47 -1.70 -14.39
C SER A 17 5.06 -1.96 -14.95
N GLU A 18 4.63 -1.14 -15.90
CA GLU A 18 3.25 -1.21 -16.43
C GLU A 18 2.98 -2.49 -17.25
N ASP A 19 4.03 -3.14 -17.76
CA ASP A 19 3.95 -4.45 -18.41
C ASP A 19 3.70 -5.61 -17.43
N VAL A 20 3.84 -5.36 -16.12
CA VAL A 20 3.63 -6.34 -15.07
C VAL A 20 2.19 -6.30 -14.56
N ALA A 21 1.69 -5.11 -14.20
CA ALA A 21 0.34 -4.94 -13.65
C ALA A 21 -0.15 -3.48 -13.78
N GLY A 22 -1.46 -3.28 -13.58
CA GLY A 22 -2.13 -1.97 -13.70
C GLY A 22 -2.06 -1.10 -12.43
N ARG A 23 -3.00 -0.15 -12.31
CA ARG A 23 -3.14 0.83 -11.19
C ARG A 23 -4.43 0.66 -10.39
N GLY A 24 -4.93 -0.56 -10.27
CA GLY A 24 -6.17 -0.87 -9.57
C GLY A 24 -6.00 -1.10 -8.07
N SER A 25 -7.14 -1.30 -7.39
CA SER A 25 -7.14 -1.67 -5.98
C SER A 25 -6.55 -3.07 -5.74
N ASN A 26 -6.63 -3.97 -6.74
CA ASN A 26 -6.13 -5.34 -6.61
C ASN A 26 -4.59 -5.35 -6.50
N GLU A 27 -3.92 -4.46 -7.23
CA GLU A 27 -2.47 -4.28 -7.19
C GLU A 27 -2.01 -3.69 -5.86
N VAL A 28 -2.75 -2.71 -5.33
CA VAL A 28 -2.50 -2.13 -4.01
C VAL A 28 -2.59 -3.21 -2.94
N LEU A 29 -3.65 -4.00 -2.97
CA LEU A 29 -3.88 -5.06 -1.99
C LEU A 29 -2.90 -6.22 -2.12
N SER A 30 -2.52 -6.60 -3.34
CA SER A 30 -1.46 -7.58 -3.59
C SER A 30 -0.13 -7.13 -2.98
N SER A 31 0.19 -5.84 -3.13
CA SER A 31 1.39 -5.23 -2.52
C SER A 31 1.30 -5.23 -0.99
N LEU A 32 0.14 -4.91 -0.40
CA LEU A 32 -0.08 -5.02 1.04
C LEU A 32 0.06 -6.46 1.54
N ASN A 33 -0.51 -7.43 0.83
CA ASN A 33 -0.38 -8.85 1.17
C ASN A 33 1.08 -9.31 1.14
N ARG A 34 1.83 -8.89 0.12
CA ARG A 34 3.27 -9.15 0.01
C ARG A 34 4.03 -8.55 1.20
N TYR A 35 3.68 -7.34 1.61
CA TYR A 35 4.29 -6.67 2.75
C TYR A 35 4.07 -7.43 4.05
N PHE A 36 2.81 -7.75 4.40
CA PHE A 36 2.50 -8.46 5.63
C PHE A 36 3.00 -9.92 5.64
N SER A 37 3.11 -10.57 4.48
CA SER A 37 3.64 -11.93 4.38
C SER A 37 5.15 -12.01 4.61
N ASN A 38 5.90 -10.96 4.27
CA ASN A 38 7.36 -10.95 4.40
C ASN A 38 7.85 -10.27 5.68
N LYS A 39 6.94 -9.68 6.46
CA LYS A 39 7.29 -8.96 7.67
C LYS A 39 6.95 -9.81 8.89
N ALA A 40 7.93 -10.01 9.76
CA ALA A 40 7.68 -10.51 11.11
C ALA A 40 6.92 -9.42 11.89
N LEU A 41 5.68 -9.72 12.27
CA LEU A 41 4.82 -8.80 12.99
C LEU A 41 4.69 -9.30 14.43
N ASP A 42 5.32 -8.59 15.36
CA ASP A 42 5.16 -8.86 16.80
C ASP A 42 3.94 -8.12 17.38
N ALA A 43 3.28 -7.28 16.59
CA ALA A 43 2.15 -6.48 17.01
C ALA A 43 0.82 -7.18 16.69
N SER A 44 -0.05 -7.29 17.69
CA SER A 44 -1.39 -7.86 17.51
C SER A 44 -2.40 -6.87 16.93
N ASN A 45 -2.14 -5.56 16.99
CA ASN A 45 -3.06 -4.52 16.54
C ASN A 45 -2.37 -3.63 15.50
N LEU A 46 -3.08 -3.27 14.44
CA LEU A 46 -2.57 -2.41 13.38
C LEU A 46 -3.34 -1.09 13.32
N ILE A 47 -2.62 0.03 13.26
CA ILE A 47 -3.20 1.33 12.90
C ILE A 47 -2.74 1.67 11.49
N ALA A 48 -3.65 1.59 10.53
CA ALA A 48 -3.40 1.96 9.14
C ALA A 48 -3.80 3.42 8.91
N LEU A 49 -2.88 4.23 8.37
CA LEU A 49 -3.15 5.59 7.92
C LEU A 49 -3.08 5.62 6.40
N SER A 50 -4.09 6.21 5.75
CA SER A 50 -4.11 6.37 4.30
C SER A 50 -4.66 7.72 3.91
N ASP A 51 -4.09 8.32 2.87
CA ASP A 51 -4.64 9.49 2.21
C ASP A 51 -6.03 9.17 1.63
N SER A 52 -6.93 10.15 1.70
CA SER A 52 -8.35 10.02 1.34
C SER A 52 -8.60 9.92 -0.17
N CYS A 53 -7.65 9.46 -0.97
CA CYS A 53 -7.80 9.35 -2.41
C CYS A 53 -8.82 8.25 -2.77
N GLY A 54 -10.02 8.69 -3.14
CA GLY A 54 -11.24 7.87 -3.24
C GLY A 54 -11.16 6.69 -4.21
N GLY A 55 -10.33 6.78 -5.27
CA GLY A 55 -10.26 5.77 -6.32
C GLY A 55 -9.45 4.52 -5.99
N GLN A 56 -8.43 4.63 -5.12
CA GLN A 56 -7.49 3.54 -4.86
C GLN A 56 -7.47 3.08 -3.40
N LYS A 57 -7.58 4.01 -2.45
CA LYS A 57 -7.33 3.74 -1.03
C LYS A 57 -8.59 3.74 -0.15
N LYS A 58 -9.71 4.20 -0.70
CA LYS A 58 -11.02 4.25 -0.02
C LYS A 58 -12.06 3.41 -0.78
N ASN A 59 -11.78 2.11 -0.92
CA ASN A 59 -12.66 1.14 -1.59
C ASN A 59 -12.99 -0.01 -0.64
N LYS A 60 -14.20 -0.59 -0.79
CA LYS A 60 -14.66 -1.81 -0.09
C LYS A 60 -13.63 -2.94 -0.12
N ASN A 61 -12.80 -2.99 -1.17
CA ASN A 61 -11.74 -3.98 -1.32
C ASN A 61 -10.69 -3.89 -0.19
N ILE A 62 -10.34 -2.68 0.28
CA ILE A 62 -9.38 -2.49 1.38
C ILE A 62 -9.96 -2.91 2.72
N ILE A 63 -11.22 -2.56 2.98
CA ILE A 63 -11.92 -3.03 4.17
C ILE A 63 -12.03 -4.56 4.17
N GLY A 64 -12.33 -5.15 3.01
CA GLY A 64 -12.35 -6.60 2.85
C GLY A 64 -11.00 -7.26 3.13
N PHE A 65 -9.91 -6.64 2.68
CA PHE A 65 -8.57 -7.12 2.98
C PHE A 65 -8.23 -7.03 4.46
N TRP A 66 -8.61 -5.95 5.15
CA TRP A 66 -8.45 -5.86 6.60
C TRP A 66 -9.21 -6.96 7.34
N TYR A 67 -10.46 -7.21 6.93
CA TYR A 67 -11.24 -8.31 7.47
C TYR A 67 -10.55 -9.66 7.25
N TYR A 68 -10.03 -9.92 6.05
CA TYR A 68 -9.29 -11.14 5.73
C TYR A 68 -8.09 -11.34 6.66
N LEU A 69 -7.32 -10.28 6.93
CA LEU A 69 -6.15 -10.33 7.81
C LEU A 69 -6.51 -10.63 9.28
N VAL A 70 -7.66 -10.13 9.74
CA VAL A 70 -8.14 -10.34 11.12
C VAL A 70 -8.80 -11.71 11.29
N HIS A 71 -9.75 -12.06 10.42
CA HIS A 71 -10.63 -13.21 10.66
C HIS A 71 -10.17 -14.48 9.98
N VAL A 72 -9.49 -14.39 8.83
CA VAL A 72 -9.08 -15.59 8.06
C VAL A 72 -7.63 -15.92 8.34
N LYS A 73 -6.72 -14.94 8.22
CA LYS A 73 -5.30 -15.14 8.51
C LYS A 73 -4.96 -15.08 10.00
N GLN A 74 -5.83 -14.45 10.81
CA GLN A 74 -5.60 -14.22 12.24
C GLN A 74 -4.23 -13.61 12.57
N ILE A 75 -3.72 -12.76 11.66
CA ILE A 75 -2.45 -12.05 11.84
C ILE A 75 -2.63 -10.92 12.87
N PHE A 76 -3.79 -10.26 12.84
CA PHE A 76 -4.12 -9.17 13.75
C PHE A 76 -5.40 -9.48 14.53
N LYS A 77 -5.46 -9.02 15.78
CA LYS A 77 -6.67 -9.01 16.60
C LYS A 77 -7.61 -7.87 16.21
N SER A 78 -7.06 -6.70 15.89
CA SER A 78 -7.82 -5.56 15.42
C SER A 78 -7.01 -4.69 14.45
N ILE A 79 -7.73 -4.03 13.53
CA ILE A 79 -7.16 -3.08 12.58
C ILE A 79 -7.99 -1.79 12.62
N GLU A 80 -7.36 -0.67 12.92
CA GLU A 80 -7.94 0.66 12.83
C GLU A 80 -7.47 1.36 11.55
N HIS A 81 -8.37 1.60 10.60
CA HIS A 81 -8.04 2.34 9.39
C HIS A 81 -8.50 3.79 9.49
N LYS A 82 -7.55 4.72 9.58
CA LYS A 82 -7.77 6.15 9.79
C LYS A 82 -7.44 6.94 8.52
N PHE A 83 -8.32 7.90 8.20
CA PHE A 83 -8.15 8.85 7.11
C PHE A 83 -7.96 10.25 7.69
N PRO A 84 -6.80 10.90 7.48
CA PRO A 84 -6.57 12.25 7.96
C PRO A 84 -7.39 13.27 7.17
N ILE A 85 -7.66 14.41 7.81
CA ILE A 85 -8.43 15.50 7.23
C ILE A 85 -7.62 16.14 6.09
N PRO A 86 -8.21 16.33 4.89
CA PRO A 86 -7.55 17.01 3.78
C PRO A 86 -7.00 18.39 4.19
N GLY A 87 -5.79 18.72 3.76
CA GLY A 87 -5.17 20.05 4.00
C GLY A 87 -4.22 20.14 5.20
N HIS A 88 -4.23 19.16 6.11
CA HIS A 88 -3.25 19.05 7.22
C HIS A 88 -2.55 17.68 7.27
N THR A 89 -2.58 16.98 6.15
CA THR A 89 -2.01 15.64 6.03
C THR A 89 -0.54 15.80 5.61
N PHE A 90 0.37 15.66 6.56
CA PHE A 90 1.79 15.43 6.29
C PHE A 90 2.09 13.99 6.67
N LEU A 91 1.58 13.03 5.89
CA LEU A 91 1.86 11.64 6.16
C LEU A 91 3.35 11.35 5.90
N PRO A 92 3.99 10.50 6.71
CA PRO A 92 5.37 10.09 6.47
C PRO A 92 5.60 9.54 5.06
N CYS A 93 4.62 8.84 4.48
CA CYS A 93 4.72 8.35 3.10
C CYS A 93 4.72 9.49 2.06
N GLU A 94 3.98 10.57 2.25
CA GLU A 94 4.00 11.74 1.36
C GLU A 94 5.37 12.42 1.40
N ARG A 95 5.96 12.53 2.60
CA ARG A 95 7.34 13.02 2.75
C ARG A 95 8.33 12.14 2.00
N ASP A 96 8.16 10.82 2.06
CA ASP A 96 9.02 9.87 1.37
C ASP A 96 8.97 10.04 -0.15
N PHE A 97 7.76 10.18 -0.71
CA PHE A 97 7.59 10.48 -2.14
C PHE A 97 8.23 11.81 -2.53
N GLY A 98 8.10 12.85 -1.69
CA GLY A 98 8.77 14.13 -1.93
C GLY A 98 10.30 14.02 -1.96
N VAL A 99 10.91 13.15 -1.14
CA VAL A 99 12.34 12.87 -1.19
C VAL A 99 12.74 12.16 -2.48
N ILE A 100 11.95 11.18 -2.92
CA ILE A 100 12.17 10.45 -4.18
C ILE A 100 12.03 11.40 -5.37
N GLU A 101 11.00 12.25 -5.41
CA GLU A 101 10.81 13.24 -6.48
C GLU A 101 11.97 14.23 -6.56
N LYS A 102 12.45 14.72 -5.40
CA LYS A 102 13.63 15.60 -5.36
C LYS A 102 14.88 14.92 -5.90
N LYS A 103 15.06 13.62 -5.66
CA LYS A 103 16.18 12.84 -6.23
C LYS A 103 15.99 12.65 -7.74
N LYS A 104 14.77 12.36 -8.18
CA LYS A 104 14.40 12.24 -9.59
C LYS A 104 14.75 13.50 -10.38
N TRP A 105 14.39 14.69 -9.89
CA TRP A 105 14.72 15.95 -10.58
C TRP A 105 16.22 16.22 -10.73
N LYS A 106 17.05 15.67 -9.84
CA LYS A 106 18.52 15.83 -9.90
C LYS A 106 19.22 14.76 -10.72
N THR A 107 18.51 13.70 -11.10
CA THR A 107 19.07 12.57 -11.84
C THR A 107 18.78 12.76 -13.32
N SER A 108 19.75 12.45 -14.17
CA SER A 108 19.53 12.37 -15.61
C SER A 108 18.43 11.35 -15.93
N ALA A 109 17.78 11.51 -17.09
CA ALA A 109 16.62 10.71 -17.46
C ALA A 109 16.86 9.20 -17.29
N VAL A 110 15.93 8.55 -16.59
CA VAL A 110 15.94 7.11 -16.30
C VAL A 110 14.99 6.40 -17.27
N TYR A 111 15.52 5.50 -18.08
CA TYR A 111 14.76 4.85 -19.17
C TYR A 111 14.37 3.39 -18.90
N ASN A 112 14.88 2.78 -17.83
CA ASN A 112 14.60 1.39 -17.50
C ASN A 112 14.09 1.22 -16.05
N PRO A 113 13.32 0.17 -15.74
CA PRO A 113 12.82 -0.09 -14.39
C PRO A 113 13.93 -0.25 -13.33
N GLU A 114 15.05 -0.86 -13.70
CA GLU A 114 16.19 -1.07 -12.80
C GLU A 114 16.80 0.24 -12.30
N GLY A 115 16.90 1.24 -13.17
CA GLY A 115 17.35 2.57 -12.82
C GLY A 115 16.38 3.26 -11.87
N TRP A 116 15.08 3.00 -11.99
CA TRP A 116 14.07 3.51 -11.05
C TRP A 116 14.23 2.89 -9.67
N TYR A 117 14.44 1.56 -9.59
CA TYR A 117 14.69 0.88 -8.32
C TYR A 117 15.94 1.44 -7.63
N SER A 118 17.04 1.55 -8.38
CA SER A 118 18.31 2.12 -7.89
C SER A 118 18.16 3.58 -7.45
N LEU A 119 17.34 4.37 -8.15
CA LEU A 119 17.08 5.77 -7.80
C LEU A 119 16.37 5.88 -6.47
N VAL A 120 15.35 5.05 -6.24
CA VAL A 120 14.58 5.02 -5.00
C VAL A 120 15.46 4.55 -3.85
N GLU A 121 16.21 3.46 -4.00
CA GLU A 121 17.17 2.98 -2.98
C GLU A 121 18.16 4.09 -2.57
N LYS A 122 18.63 4.89 -3.53
CA LYS A 122 19.60 5.98 -3.34
C LYS A 122 18.96 7.35 -3.05
N ALA A 123 17.64 7.42 -2.85
CA ALA A 123 16.94 8.69 -2.61
C ALA A 123 17.23 9.24 -1.20
N LYS A 124 17.47 8.36 -0.22
CA LYS A 124 17.88 8.71 1.14
C LYS A 124 19.28 8.19 1.43
N THR A 125 20.12 9.04 2.03
CA THR A 125 21.46 8.65 2.48
C THR A 125 21.43 7.90 3.81
N ASN A 126 20.53 8.31 4.72
CA ASN A 126 20.30 7.66 6.00
C ASN A 126 18.92 7.01 5.98
N ASN A 127 18.85 5.75 6.42
CA ASN A 127 17.64 4.94 6.38
C ASN A 127 17.06 4.81 4.96
N ALA A 128 17.82 4.14 4.11
CA ALA A 128 17.49 3.92 2.71
C ALA A 128 16.15 3.19 2.57
N PHE A 129 15.44 3.47 1.48
CA PHE A 129 14.18 2.80 1.19
C PHE A 129 14.41 1.33 0.88
N GLN A 130 13.61 0.45 1.47
CA GLN A 130 13.54 -0.93 1.05
C GLN A 130 12.70 -1.00 -0.23
N VAL A 131 13.32 -1.31 -1.37
CA VAL A 131 12.59 -1.48 -2.63
C VAL A 131 12.19 -2.94 -2.81
N VAL A 132 10.89 -3.19 -2.87
CA VAL A 132 10.30 -4.50 -3.14
C VAL A 132 9.84 -4.51 -4.60
N ARG A 133 10.48 -5.37 -5.40
CA ARG A 133 10.13 -5.53 -6.82
C ARG A 133 8.98 -6.52 -6.95
N MET A 134 7.80 -6.01 -7.31
CA MET A 134 6.61 -6.83 -7.51
C MET A 134 6.65 -7.47 -8.90
N ARG A 135 6.39 -8.78 -8.98
CA ARG A 135 6.33 -9.57 -10.22
C ARG A 135 4.89 -9.99 -10.51
N ARG A 136 4.60 -10.45 -11.74
CA ARG A 136 3.24 -10.88 -12.15
C ARG A 136 2.60 -11.88 -11.17
N GLN A 137 3.40 -12.82 -10.65
CA GLN A 137 2.97 -13.83 -9.67
C GLN A 137 2.58 -13.27 -8.30
N ASP A 138 3.04 -12.06 -7.96
CA ASP A 138 2.69 -11.41 -6.69
C ASP A 138 1.31 -10.75 -6.76
N PHE A 139 0.76 -10.56 -7.96
CA PHE A 139 -0.56 -9.99 -8.18
C PHE A 139 -1.60 -11.10 -8.18
N ILE A 140 -2.43 -11.09 -7.15
CA ILE A 140 -3.52 -12.04 -6.99
C ILE A 140 -4.86 -11.35 -7.26
N ASP A 141 -5.80 -12.09 -7.86
CA ASP A 141 -7.17 -11.60 -7.92
C ASP A 141 -7.82 -11.77 -6.54
N ILE A 142 -8.40 -10.67 -6.08
CA ILE A 142 -8.99 -10.55 -4.74
C ILE A 142 -10.52 -10.68 -4.83
N ALA A 143 -11.07 -10.79 -6.04
CA ALA A 143 -12.48 -11.15 -6.25
C ALA A 143 -12.95 -12.37 -5.42
N PRO A 144 -12.16 -13.46 -5.25
CA PRO A 144 -12.55 -14.59 -4.40
C PRO A 144 -12.67 -14.22 -2.92
N MET A 145 -11.83 -13.30 -2.43
CA MET A 145 -11.92 -12.82 -1.04
C MET A 145 -13.23 -12.04 -0.79
N LYS A 146 -13.75 -11.35 -1.81
CA LYS A 146 -15.03 -10.61 -1.72
C LYS A 146 -16.23 -11.53 -1.56
N GLN A 147 -16.19 -12.74 -2.12
CA GLN A 147 -17.29 -13.70 -1.99
C GLN A 147 -17.47 -14.18 -0.54
N GLN A 148 -16.40 -14.16 0.27
CA GLN A 148 -16.46 -14.46 1.70
C GLN A 148 -16.93 -13.28 2.55
N LEU A 149 -17.07 -12.09 1.96
CA LEU A 149 -17.41 -10.84 2.64
C LEU A 149 -18.83 -10.40 2.26
N ILE A 150 -19.82 -10.76 3.06
CA ILE A 150 -21.19 -10.29 2.88
C ILE A 150 -21.27 -8.84 3.38
N PHE A 151 -21.11 -7.87 2.46
CA PHE A 151 -21.44 -6.48 2.75
C PHE A 151 -22.97 -6.33 2.80
N ARG A 152 -23.54 -6.34 3.99
CA ARG A 152 -24.96 -5.99 4.17
C ARG A 152 -25.13 -4.50 3.88
N ASN A 153 -25.75 -4.18 2.76
CA ASN A 153 -26.30 -2.84 2.56
C ASN A 153 -27.61 -2.80 3.36
N THR A 154 -27.62 -2.19 4.54
CA THR A 154 -28.89 -1.76 5.13
C THR A 154 -29.38 -0.58 4.30
N ALA A 155 -30.28 -0.86 3.36
CA ALA A 155 -31.23 0.15 2.93
C ALA A 155 -32.05 0.49 4.17
N ALA A 156 -31.83 1.69 4.72
CA ALA A 156 -32.71 2.24 5.73
C ALA A 156 -33.98 2.70 5.02
N ASP A 157 -34.83 1.72 4.68
CA ASP A 157 -36.20 1.98 4.28
C ASP A 157 -36.95 2.28 5.58
N GLY A 158 -36.92 3.56 5.97
CA GLY A 158 -37.66 4.04 7.14
C GLY A 158 -39.16 3.98 6.88
N PRO A 159 -39.98 3.55 7.85
CA PRO A 159 -41.44 3.65 7.79
C PRO A 159 -41.92 5.10 7.87
#